data_AF-C5K523-F1
#
_entry.id   AF-C5K523-F1
#
_cell.length_a   1.000
_cell.length_b   1.000
_cell.length_c   1.000
_cell.angle_alpha   90.00
_cell.angle_beta   90.00
_cell.angle_gamma   90.00
#
_symmetry.space_group_name_H-M   'P 1'
#
loop_
_entity.id
_entity.type
_entity.pdbx_description
1 polymer ?
#
loop_
_entity_poly.entity_id
_entity_poly.type
_entity_poly.pdbx_seq_one_letter_code
_entity_poly.pdbx_strand_id
1 'polypeptide(L)'
;MQGVIGYEGLFSQYRFDQLDIHPKLLSALRVMGIDTATEIQARAFVPLSMGRDLIINAETGSGKTLSYLLPIFNRIYFLTDAPDEGKVGGGSRRHKAVLPPPTVIICPTYDLCAQVLSMCKTLDSVGRRVQLQSLVKVPQFYPITFTNTTRRKSVPQTPTPGSAAQPFDDTYLGGDSVIHEERPEHLPQATAGLHEHYWSPRIRWGAVDIVVTTPHHFVADLDRCAETGSSANQLHPAAVIFDEADMIFHEMRSLMVMEAGAL
;
A
#
# COMPACT_ATOMS: atom_id res chain seq x y z
N MET A 1 -32.63 18.36 23.85
CA MET A 1 -32.35 16.92 23.69
C MET A 1 -31.73 16.72 22.32
N GLN A 2 -30.41 16.48 22.26
CA GLN A 2 -29.70 16.20 21.00
C GLN A 2 -29.91 14.71 20.66
N GLY A 3 -30.43 14.45 19.48
CA GLY A 3 -30.60 13.09 18.95
C GLY A 3 -29.23 12.49 18.61
N VAL A 4 -28.90 11.37 19.25
CA VAL A 4 -27.80 10.50 18.85
C VAL A 4 -28.25 9.81 17.56
N ILE A 5 -27.57 10.07 16.45
CA ILE A 5 -27.78 9.36 15.18
C ILE A 5 -27.30 7.92 15.42
N GLY A 6 -28.23 7.00 15.64
CA GLY A 6 -27.92 5.59 15.90
C GLY A 6 -27.47 4.87 14.63
N TYR A 7 -26.45 4.01 14.76
CA TYR A 7 -25.88 3.15 13.72
C TYR A 7 -26.83 2.00 13.26
N GLU A 8 -28.14 2.25 13.19
CA GLU A 8 -29.09 1.22 12.73
C GLU A 8 -28.85 0.90 11.24
N GLY A 9 -28.48 -0.34 10.94
CA GLY A 9 -28.37 -0.86 9.57
C GLY A 9 -26.98 -0.81 8.91
N LEU A 10 -25.96 -0.24 9.55
CA LEU A 10 -24.59 -0.22 8.99
C LEU A 10 -23.87 -1.56 9.18
N PHE A 11 -23.98 -2.13 10.38
CA PHE A 11 -23.36 -3.38 10.75
C PHE A 11 -24.26 -4.56 10.41
N SER A 12 -23.63 -5.63 9.90
CA SER A 12 -24.32 -6.89 9.67
C SER A 12 -24.48 -7.68 10.96
N GLN A 13 -25.32 -8.71 10.91
CA GLN A 13 -25.38 -9.73 11.97
C GLN A 13 -24.15 -10.65 12.01
N TYR A 14 -23.24 -10.54 11.02
CA TYR A 14 -22.08 -11.42 10.89
C TYR A 14 -20.84 -10.81 11.51
N ARG A 15 -20.22 -11.58 12.41
CA ARG A 15 -18.90 -11.27 12.95
C ARG A 15 -17.82 -11.83 12.04
N PHE A 16 -16.65 -11.20 12.03
CA PHE A 16 -15.55 -11.66 11.19
C PHE A 16 -15.06 -13.07 11.57
N ASP A 17 -15.15 -13.44 12.85
CA ASP A 17 -14.81 -14.78 13.35
C ASP A 17 -15.76 -15.90 12.89
N GLN A 18 -16.87 -15.55 12.23
CA GLN A 18 -17.81 -16.49 11.61
C GLN A 18 -17.55 -16.70 10.11
N LEU A 19 -16.62 -15.95 9.53
CA LEU A 19 -16.19 -16.07 8.14
C LEU A 19 -14.89 -16.88 8.07
N ASP A 20 -14.60 -17.49 6.92
CA ASP A 20 -13.33 -18.21 6.68
C ASP A 20 -12.17 -17.23 6.49
N ILE A 21 -11.81 -16.53 7.57
CA ILE A 21 -10.77 -15.52 7.63
C ILE A 21 -9.55 -16.08 8.34
N HIS A 22 -8.40 -15.86 7.73
CA HIS A 22 -7.10 -16.28 8.22
C HIS A 22 -6.85 -15.75 9.65
N PRO A 23 -6.36 -16.57 10.59
CA PRO A 23 -6.22 -16.17 12.00
C PRO A 23 -5.39 -14.91 12.24
N LYS A 24 -4.33 -14.68 11.46
CA LYS A 24 -3.50 -13.45 11.55
C LYS A 24 -4.30 -12.19 11.17
N LEU A 25 -5.21 -12.32 10.21
CA LEU A 25 -6.07 -11.23 9.76
C LEU A 25 -7.16 -10.94 10.79
N LEU A 26 -7.76 -11.97 11.41
CA LEU A 26 -8.65 -11.81 12.56
C LEU A 26 -7.96 -11.11 13.75
N SER A 27 -6.69 -11.44 14.01
CA SER A 27 -5.91 -10.75 15.04
C SER A 27 -5.66 -9.28 14.68
N ALA A 28 -5.34 -8.97 13.42
CA ALA A 28 -5.19 -7.59 12.96
C ALA A 28 -6.49 -6.79 13.11
N LEU A 29 -7.64 -7.36 12.71
CA LEU A 29 -8.96 -6.75 12.88
C LEU A 29 -9.27 -6.45 14.36
N ARG A 30 -8.95 -7.37 15.27
CA ARG A 30 -9.07 -7.14 16.72
C ARG A 30 -8.20 -5.98 17.22
N VAL A 31 -6.95 -5.88 16.75
CA VAL A 31 -6.07 -4.75 17.08
C VAL A 31 -6.64 -3.42 16.59
N MET A 32 -7.34 -3.43 15.45
CA MET A 32 -8.05 -2.27 14.93
C MET A 32 -9.35 -1.94 15.69
N GLY A 33 -9.77 -2.78 16.64
CA GLY A 33 -11.05 -2.64 17.32
C GLY A 33 -12.27 -2.96 16.44
N ILE A 34 -12.07 -3.73 15.36
CA ILE A 34 -13.12 -4.12 14.42
C ILE A 34 -13.43 -5.60 14.64
N ASP A 35 -14.64 -5.90 15.12
CA ASP A 35 -15.08 -7.27 15.37
C ASP A 35 -16.27 -7.71 14.49
N THR A 36 -17.07 -6.74 14.07
CA THR A 36 -18.31 -6.93 13.33
C THR A 36 -18.19 -6.34 11.93
N ALA A 37 -18.56 -7.12 10.92
CA ALA A 37 -18.52 -6.67 9.53
C ALA A 37 -19.67 -5.71 9.25
N THR A 38 -19.43 -4.66 8.46
CA THR A 38 -20.53 -3.90 7.86
C THR A 38 -21.32 -4.77 6.87
N GLU A 39 -22.57 -4.42 6.60
CA GLU A 39 -23.40 -5.14 5.60
C GLU A 39 -22.69 -5.29 4.25
N ILE A 40 -22.01 -4.23 3.80
CA ILE A 40 -21.29 -4.26 2.53
C ILE A 40 -20.04 -5.17 2.59
N GLN A 41 -19.31 -5.17 3.72
CA GLN A 41 -18.16 -6.04 3.92
C GLN A 41 -18.55 -7.52 3.93
N ALA A 42 -19.61 -7.87 4.68
CA ALA A 42 -20.12 -9.23 4.75
C ALA A 42 -20.60 -9.74 3.38
N ARG A 43 -21.34 -8.91 2.63
CA ARG A 43 -21.83 -9.24 1.29
C ARG A 43 -20.71 -9.35 0.25
N ALA A 44 -19.67 -8.55 0.36
CA ALA A 44 -18.55 -8.54 -0.58
C ALA A 44 -17.57 -9.70 -0.35
N PHE A 45 -17.40 -10.16 0.90
CA PHE A 45 -16.37 -11.14 1.25
C PHE A 45 -16.45 -12.42 0.42
N VAL A 46 -17.58 -13.13 0.48
CA VAL A 46 -17.77 -14.43 -0.20
C VAL A 46 -17.58 -14.34 -1.73
N PRO A 47 -18.25 -13.43 -2.48
CA PRO A 47 -18.04 -13.34 -3.92
C PRO A 47 -16.60 -13.02 -4.30
N LEU A 48 -15.94 -12.10 -3.59
CA LEU A 48 -14.55 -11.74 -3.87
C LEU A 48 -13.58 -12.89 -3.54
N SER A 49 -13.80 -13.62 -2.44
CA SER A 49 -13.01 -14.82 -2.11
C SER A 49 -13.15 -15.92 -3.16
N MET A 50 -14.30 -16.00 -3.85
CA MET A 50 -14.52 -16.90 -4.99
C MET A 50 -13.93 -16.38 -6.31
N GLY A 51 -13.31 -15.19 -6.31
CA GLY A 51 -12.75 -14.59 -7.53
C GLY A 51 -13.80 -14.06 -8.51
N ARG A 52 -15.00 -13.70 -8.02
CA ARG A 52 -16.05 -13.09 -8.87
C ARG A 52 -15.86 -11.58 -8.98
N ASP A 53 -16.21 -11.04 -10.14
CA ASP A 53 -16.27 -9.60 -10.37
C ASP A 53 -17.42 -8.98 -9.57
N LEU A 54 -17.16 -7.81 -8.98
CA LEU A 54 -18.13 -7.13 -8.12
C LEU A 54 -18.05 -5.62 -8.28
N ILE A 55 -19.22 -4.98 -8.34
CA ILE A 55 -19.36 -3.53 -8.18
C ILE A 55 -19.88 -3.29 -6.76
N ILE A 56 -19.11 -2.55 -5.98
CA ILE A 56 -19.46 -2.17 -4.60
C ILE A 56 -19.93 -0.73 -4.62
N ASN A 57 -21.25 -0.53 -4.53
CA ASN A 57 -21.85 0.79 -4.39
C ASN A 57 -22.36 0.99 -2.96
N ALA A 58 -21.70 1.84 -2.20
CA ALA A 58 -22.07 2.18 -0.83
C ALA A 58 -21.58 3.60 -0.49
N GLU A 59 -22.19 4.22 0.51
CA GLU A 59 -21.83 5.56 0.96
C GLU A 59 -20.39 5.64 1.53
N THR A 60 -19.85 6.85 1.62
CA THR A 60 -18.55 7.08 2.26
C THR A 60 -18.62 6.70 3.74
N GLY A 61 -17.54 6.11 4.27
CA GLY A 61 -17.51 5.62 5.65
C GLY A 61 -18.14 4.24 5.88
N SER A 62 -18.76 3.62 4.86
CA SER A 62 -19.34 2.27 4.94
C SER A 62 -18.32 1.12 5.02
N GLY A 63 -17.03 1.43 4.91
CA GLY A 63 -15.94 0.46 4.99
C GLY A 63 -15.65 -0.28 3.68
N LYS A 64 -15.88 0.36 2.52
CA LYS A 64 -15.59 -0.18 1.18
C LYS A 64 -14.14 -0.66 1.02
N THR A 65 -13.18 0.12 1.51
CA THR A 65 -11.75 -0.24 1.47
C THR A 65 -11.47 -1.59 2.11
N LEU A 66 -12.00 -1.82 3.32
CA LEU A 66 -11.84 -3.11 3.98
C LEU A 66 -12.61 -4.24 3.26
N SER A 67 -13.72 -3.91 2.60
CA SER A 67 -14.54 -4.88 1.85
C SER A 67 -13.77 -5.58 0.74
N TYR A 68 -12.88 -4.86 0.04
CA TYR A 68 -12.01 -5.46 -0.97
C TYR A 68 -10.66 -5.92 -0.42
N LEU A 69 -10.06 -5.19 0.55
CA LEU A 69 -8.74 -5.58 1.09
C LEU A 69 -8.79 -6.89 1.86
N LEU A 70 -9.86 -7.12 2.63
CA LEU A 70 -9.96 -8.30 3.48
C LEU A 70 -9.88 -9.62 2.69
N PRO A 71 -10.68 -9.87 1.63
CA PRO A 71 -10.55 -11.09 0.84
C PRO A 71 -9.20 -11.20 0.10
N ILE A 72 -8.59 -10.08 -0.33
CA ILE A 72 -7.26 -10.06 -0.96
C ILE A 72 -6.20 -10.56 0.02
N PHE A 73 -6.13 -9.96 1.21
CA PHE A 73 -5.21 -10.35 2.27
C PHE A 73 -5.44 -11.78 2.74
N ASN A 74 -6.70 -12.18 2.86
CA ASN A 74 -7.07 -13.54 3.25
C ASN A 74 -6.45 -14.56 2.28
N ARG A 75 -6.64 -14.34 0.97
CA ARG A 75 -6.08 -15.19 -0.08
C ARG A 75 -4.55 -15.23 -0.03
N ILE A 76 -3.89 -14.08 0.11
CA ILE A 76 -2.42 -14.02 0.17
C ILE A 76 -1.90 -14.82 1.37
N TYR A 77 -2.49 -14.64 2.56
CA TYR A 77 -2.05 -15.37 3.74
C TYR A 77 -2.20 -16.88 3.59
N PHE A 78 -3.35 -17.38 3.13
CA PHE A 78 -3.54 -18.81 2.89
C PHE A 78 -2.55 -19.37 1.85
N LEU A 79 -2.29 -18.64 0.75
CA LEU A 79 -1.28 -19.06 -0.24
C LEU A 79 0.14 -19.10 0.33
N THR A 80 0.47 -18.18 1.26
CA THR A 80 1.80 -18.14 1.88
C THR A 80 2.02 -19.17 2.99
N ASP A 81 0.94 -19.64 3.63
CA ASP A 81 0.99 -20.67 4.69
C ASP A 81 0.81 -22.10 4.13
N ALA A 82 0.41 -22.26 2.86
CA ALA A 82 0.31 -23.56 2.20
C ALA A 82 1.67 -24.29 2.19
N PRO A 83 1.72 -25.58 2.61
CA PRO A 83 2.94 -26.36 2.53
C PRO A 83 3.38 -26.53 1.08
N ASP A 84 4.69 -26.50 0.85
CA ASP A 84 5.30 -26.79 -0.45
C ASP A 84 5.07 -28.28 -0.76
N GLU A 85 3.98 -28.62 -1.45
CA GLU A 85 3.55 -30.02 -1.71
C GLU A 85 4.54 -30.84 -2.59
N GLY A 86 5.77 -30.35 -2.79
CA GLY A 86 6.81 -31.00 -3.59
C GLY A 86 8.09 -31.43 -2.85
N LYS A 87 8.15 -31.44 -1.50
CA LYS A 87 9.41 -31.71 -0.77
C LYS A 87 9.39 -32.94 0.14
N VAL A 88 9.68 -34.10 -0.47
CA VAL A 88 10.39 -35.20 0.21
C VAL A 88 11.86 -35.10 -0.23
N GLY A 89 12.69 -34.36 0.51
CA GLY A 89 14.14 -34.29 0.25
C GLY A 89 14.78 -32.95 0.62
N GLY A 90 15.77 -32.99 1.50
CA GLY A 90 16.51 -31.83 1.99
C GLY A 90 17.24 -31.07 0.87
N GLY A 91 16.91 -29.79 0.74
CA GLY A 91 17.58 -28.86 -0.16
C GLY A 91 16.89 -27.49 -0.13
N SER A 92 17.47 -26.54 0.61
CA SER A 92 17.03 -25.13 0.71
C SER A 92 17.23 -24.34 -0.58
N ARG A 93 16.53 -24.74 -1.65
CA ARG A 93 16.07 -23.79 -2.67
C ARG A 93 14.56 -23.81 -2.58
N ARG A 94 13.96 -22.67 -2.22
CA ARG A 94 12.57 -22.39 -2.59
C ARG A 94 12.51 -22.60 -4.10
N HIS A 95 12.05 -23.77 -4.57
CA HIS A 95 11.38 -23.80 -5.86
C HIS A 95 10.29 -22.76 -5.72
N LYS A 96 10.44 -21.69 -6.47
CA LYS A 96 9.59 -20.52 -6.46
C LYS A 96 8.20 -21.04 -6.82
N ALA A 97 7.38 -21.37 -5.81
CA ALA A 97 5.94 -21.41 -6.00
C ALA A 97 5.65 -20.15 -6.80
N VAL A 98 5.14 -20.31 -8.02
CA VAL A 98 4.91 -19.18 -8.92
C VAL A 98 3.91 -18.32 -8.17
N LEU A 99 4.41 -17.26 -7.52
CA LEU A 99 3.56 -16.33 -6.81
C LEU A 99 2.58 -15.79 -7.84
N PRO A 100 1.28 -15.73 -7.52
CA PRO A 100 0.31 -15.19 -8.45
C PRO A 100 0.74 -13.76 -8.85
N PRO A 101 0.37 -13.30 -10.04
CA PRO A 101 0.56 -11.90 -10.40
C PRO A 101 -0.06 -10.97 -9.34
N PRO A 102 0.44 -9.74 -9.18
CA PRO A 102 -0.04 -8.84 -8.15
C PRO A 102 -1.51 -8.48 -8.35
N THR A 103 -2.18 -8.20 -7.25
CA THR A 103 -3.42 -7.44 -7.25
C THR A 103 -3.09 -5.94 -7.39
N VAL A 104 -3.74 -5.24 -8.31
CA VAL A 104 -3.51 -3.81 -8.55
C VAL A 104 -4.71 -3.02 -8.06
N ILE A 105 -4.49 -2.08 -7.14
CA ILE A 105 -5.48 -1.14 -6.63
C ILE A 105 -5.19 0.23 -7.26
N ILE A 106 -6.17 0.75 -7.97
CA ILE A 106 -6.12 2.02 -8.68
C ILE A 106 -7.00 3.01 -7.92
N CYS A 107 -6.42 4.14 -7.50
CA CYS A 107 -7.12 5.22 -6.83
C CYS A 107 -7.01 6.51 -7.65
N PRO A 108 -8.04 7.38 -7.67
CA PRO A 108 -8.00 8.64 -8.41
C PRO A 108 -6.96 9.64 -7.89
N THR A 109 -6.63 9.60 -6.59
CA THR A 109 -5.76 10.60 -5.97
C THR A 109 -4.61 9.96 -5.19
N TYR A 110 -3.51 10.72 -5.01
CA TYR A 110 -2.38 10.31 -4.19
C TYR A 110 -2.74 10.19 -2.70
N ASP A 111 -3.64 11.03 -2.20
CA ASP A 111 -4.13 10.95 -0.82
C ASP A 111 -4.92 9.67 -0.58
N LEU A 112 -5.77 9.27 -1.53
CA LEU A 112 -6.50 8.02 -1.43
C LEU A 112 -5.55 6.82 -1.53
N CYS A 113 -4.54 6.85 -2.42
CA CYS A 113 -3.47 5.85 -2.43
C CYS A 113 -2.81 5.74 -1.05
N ALA A 114 -2.51 6.87 -0.41
CA ALA A 114 -1.88 6.92 0.90
C ALA A 114 -2.75 6.27 2.00
N GLN A 115 -4.07 6.50 1.96
CA GLN A 115 -5.03 5.90 2.87
C GLN A 115 -5.11 4.38 2.69
N VAL A 116 -5.21 3.90 1.44
CA VAL A 116 -5.25 2.46 1.11
C VAL A 116 -3.96 1.77 1.56
N LEU A 117 -2.80 2.37 1.27
CA LEU A 117 -1.50 1.84 1.70
C LEU A 117 -1.39 1.78 3.24
N SER A 118 -1.96 2.75 3.96
CA SER A 118 -1.98 2.76 5.43
C SER A 118 -2.82 1.59 5.96
N MET A 119 -4.01 1.40 5.39
CA MET A 119 -4.87 0.27 5.72
C MET A 119 -4.20 -1.08 5.44
N CYS A 120 -3.51 -1.22 4.32
CA CYS A 120 -2.74 -2.42 3.99
C CYS A 120 -1.68 -2.74 5.06
N LYS A 121 -0.92 -1.74 5.52
CA LYS A 121 0.07 -1.91 6.59
C LYS A 121 -0.57 -2.34 7.91
N THR A 122 -1.72 -1.77 8.24
CA THR A 122 -2.46 -2.13 9.46
C THR A 122 -2.94 -3.58 9.40
N LEU A 123 -3.47 -4.04 8.26
CA LEU A 123 -3.87 -5.43 8.05
C LEU A 123 -2.68 -6.41 8.03
N ASP A 124 -1.50 -5.98 7.55
CA ASP A 124 -0.26 -6.78 7.59
C ASP A 124 0.50 -6.69 8.92
N SER A 125 0.01 -5.94 9.92
CA SER A 125 0.79 -5.64 11.13
C SER A 125 1.22 -6.89 11.92
N VAL A 126 0.36 -7.91 11.93
CA VAL A 126 0.58 -9.21 12.59
C VAL A 126 1.26 -10.21 11.66
N GLY A 127 0.96 -10.16 10.36
CA GLY A 127 1.49 -11.08 9.35
C GLY A 127 2.93 -10.78 8.98
N ARG A 128 3.20 -9.52 8.62
CA ARG A 128 4.46 -9.00 8.08
C ARG A 128 4.97 -9.82 6.90
N ARG A 129 4.08 -10.17 5.98
CA ARG A 129 4.40 -11.03 4.83
C ARG A 129 4.05 -10.44 3.49
N VAL A 130 3.13 -9.48 3.43
CA VAL A 130 2.61 -8.96 2.17
C VAL A 130 3.63 -8.02 1.54
N GLN A 131 4.06 -8.35 0.33
CA GLN A 131 4.94 -7.51 -0.48
C GLN A 131 4.12 -6.41 -1.14
N LEU A 132 4.04 -5.25 -0.48
CA LEU A 132 3.33 -4.07 -0.96
C LEU A 132 4.24 -3.18 -1.82
N GLN A 133 3.73 -2.69 -2.94
CA GLN A 133 4.38 -1.67 -3.76
C GLN A 133 3.46 -0.47 -3.97
N SER A 134 4.03 0.73 -3.83
CA SER A 134 3.38 1.97 -4.27
C SER A 134 4.06 2.46 -5.55
N LEU A 135 3.27 2.84 -6.55
CA LEU A 135 3.75 3.60 -7.71
C LEU A 135 3.64 5.11 -7.51
N VAL A 136 3.05 5.55 -6.40
CA VAL A 136 2.96 6.97 -6.06
C VAL A 136 3.95 7.31 -4.95
N LYS A 137 4.50 8.52 -5.03
CA LYS A 137 5.36 9.07 -3.99
C LYS A 137 4.50 9.52 -2.82
N VAL A 138 4.46 8.74 -1.75
CA VAL A 138 3.73 9.11 -0.54
C VAL A 138 4.73 9.50 0.55
N PRO A 139 4.72 10.75 1.05
CA PRO A 139 5.70 11.24 2.04
C PRO A 139 5.87 10.32 3.26
N GLN A 140 4.80 9.71 3.74
CA GLN A 140 4.79 8.80 4.90
C GLN A 140 5.19 7.34 4.58
N PHE A 141 5.58 7.02 3.34
CA PHE A 141 5.98 5.67 2.91
C PHE A 141 7.41 5.59 2.38
N TYR A 142 8.19 6.66 2.44
CA TYR A 142 9.63 6.56 2.21
C TYR A 142 10.31 5.89 3.40
N PRO A 143 11.19 4.89 3.19
CA PRO A 143 12.19 4.60 4.20
C PRO A 143 13.02 5.88 4.38
N ILE A 144 13.24 6.31 5.64
CA ILE A 144 14.26 7.31 5.93
C ILE A 144 15.58 6.71 5.42
N THR A 145 15.98 7.13 4.23
CA THR A 145 17.29 6.77 3.70
C THR A 145 18.23 7.71 4.41
N PHE A 146 18.95 7.20 5.41
CA PHE A 146 20.16 7.84 5.90
C PHE A 146 21.09 8.00 4.70
N THR A 147 21.11 9.19 4.10
CA THR A 147 22.19 9.57 3.19
C THR A 147 23.40 9.91 4.05
N ASN A 148 24.09 8.88 4.55
CA ASN A 148 25.49 9.09 4.87
C ASN A 148 26.26 8.99 3.56
N THR A 149 26.72 10.15 3.06
CA THR A 149 28.09 10.37 2.54
C THR A 149 28.08 11.66 1.73
N THR A 150 28.70 12.73 2.24
CA THR A 150 29.62 13.55 1.44
C THR A 150 30.63 14.23 2.37
N ARG A 151 31.88 13.77 2.25
CA ARG A 151 33.15 14.46 2.57
C ARG A 151 33.28 15.13 3.95
N ARG A 152 33.80 14.36 4.92
CA ARG A 152 34.74 14.93 5.89
C ARG A 152 36.02 15.34 5.14
N LYS A 153 36.30 16.64 5.12
CA LYS A 153 37.66 17.14 4.84
C LYS A 153 38.60 16.51 5.85
N SER A 154 39.66 15.89 5.35
CA SER A 154 40.81 15.43 6.13
C SER A 154 41.41 16.59 6.92
N VAL A 155 41.40 16.49 8.24
CA VAL A 155 42.34 17.19 9.13
C VAL A 155 42.97 16.11 10.02
N PRO A 156 44.31 16.07 10.21
CA PRO A 156 45.01 14.90 10.73
C PRO A 156 44.73 14.63 12.22
N GLN A 157 44.69 13.35 12.59
CA GLN A 157 44.65 12.91 13.99
C GLN A 157 46.05 12.93 14.61
N THR A 158 46.15 13.36 15.87
CA THR A 158 47.18 12.94 16.83
C THR A 158 46.50 12.22 18.02
N PRO A 159 47.14 11.24 18.68
CA PRO A 159 46.42 10.15 19.35
C PRO A 159 46.37 10.19 20.90
N THR A 160 45.23 9.71 21.45
CA THR A 160 45.00 8.93 22.72
C THR A 160 45.31 9.56 24.09
N PRO A 161 44.89 8.98 25.26
CA PRO A 161 43.77 8.06 25.62
C PRO A 161 43.02 8.44 26.94
N GLY A 162 41.89 7.79 27.29
CA GLY A 162 41.48 7.69 28.71
C GLY A 162 39.98 7.47 29.06
N SER A 163 39.67 6.23 29.45
CA SER A 163 38.86 5.79 30.61
C SER A 163 37.34 6.07 30.77
N ALA A 164 36.66 4.97 31.18
CA ALA A 164 35.46 4.84 32.02
C ALA A 164 34.09 5.30 31.46
N ALA A 165 32.92 4.85 31.93
CA ALA A 165 32.35 3.58 32.41
C ALA A 165 30.89 3.92 32.83
N GLN A 166 29.90 3.12 32.40
CA GLN A 166 28.54 2.94 33.00
C GLN A 166 27.51 4.11 32.84
N PRO A 167 26.21 3.91 33.15
CA PRO A 167 25.21 3.07 32.46
C PRO A 167 23.91 3.86 32.11
N PHE A 168 22.90 3.17 31.60
CA PHE A 168 21.53 3.66 31.30
C PHE A 168 20.89 4.49 32.43
N ASP A 169 20.10 5.50 32.05
CA ASP A 169 18.98 5.96 32.86
C ASP A 169 17.77 6.33 31.99
N ASP A 170 16.61 5.96 32.52
CA ASP A 170 15.27 6.04 31.95
C ASP A 170 14.58 7.28 32.54
N THR A 171 13.47 7.72 31.93
CA THR A 171 12.57 8.81 32.38
C THR A 171 12.94 10.23 31.92
N TYR A 172 12.14 10.81 31.03
CA TYR A 172 11.51 12.14 31.23
C TYR A 172 10.32 12.30 30.26
N LEU A 173 9.12 12.13 30.81
CA LEU A 173 7.88 12.68 30.28
C LEU A 173 7.81 14.17 30.71
N GLY A 174 7.39 15.03 29.79
CA GLY A 174 6.86 16.35 30.09
C GLY A 174 7.83 17.51 29.82
N GLY A 175 7.49 18.33 28.83
CA GLY A 175 8.14 19.62 28.59
C GLY A 175 7.81 20.16 27.21
N ASP A 176 7.04 21.24 27.17
CA ASP A 176 6.58 21.96 25.99
C ASP A 176 7.68 22.13 24.92
N SER A 177 7.35 21.84 23.66
CA SER A 177 8.22 22.14 22.53
C SER A 177 7.44 22.90 21.47
N VAL A 178 7.59 24.22 21.56
CA VAL A 178 7.32 25.20 20.50
C VAL A 178 8.09 24.77 19.25
N ILE A 179 7.38 24.52 18.15
CA ILE A 179 8.01 24.29 16.85
C ILE A 179 8.46 25.65 16.32
N HIS A 180 9.77 25.90 16.35
CA HIS A 180 10.36 27.00 15.58
C HIS A 180 10.35 26.62 14.10
N GLU A 181 9.51 27.30 13.33
CA GLU A 181 9.49 27.26 11.88
C GLU A 181 10.67 28.11 11.36
N GLU A 182 11.87 27.52 11.28
CA GLU A 182 12.98 28.17 10.59
C GLU A 182 12.74 28.11 9.07
N ARG A 183 12.28 29.24 8.53
CA ARG A 183 12.22 29.51 7.09
C ARG A 183 13.66 29.70 6.60
N PRO A 184 14.21 28.85 5.69
CA PRO A 184 15.52 29.09 5.13
C PRO A 184 15.41 30.25 4.15
N GLU A 185 15.75 31.45 4.61
CA GLU A 185 16.02 32.55 3.70
C GLU A 185 17.29 32.22 2.92
N HIS A 186 17.21 32.33 1.59
CA HIS A 186 18.30 32.19 0.60
C HIS A 186 18.53 30.77 0.05
N LEU A 187 17.58 30.30 -0.77
CA LEU A 187 17.90 29.33 -1.82
C LEU A 187 18.50 30.09 -3.02
N PRO A 188 19.70 29.75 -3.52
CA PRO A 188 20.24 30.39 -4.71
C PRO A 188 19.32 30.12 -5.91
N GLN A 189 18.99 31.16 -6.67
CA GLN A 189 18.25 31.10 -7.93
C GLN A 189 19.06 30.29 -8.96
N ALA A 190 18.89 28.97 -8.96
CA ALA A 190 19.42 28.08 -9.97
C ALA A 190 18.34 27.84 -11.03
N THR A 191 18.47 28.58 -12.13
CA THR A 191 18.03 28.23 -13.50
C THR A 191 16.84 27.28 -13.62
N ALA A 192 15.65 27.87 -13.84
CA ALA A 192 14.55 27.22 -14.52
C ALA A 192 15.05 26.61 -15.85
N GLY A 193 15.04 25.29 -15.97
CA GLY A 193 15.40 24.61 -17.22
C GLY A 193 16.39 23.45 -17.10
N LEU A 194 16.20 22.53 -16.14
CA LEU A 194 16.75 21.17 -16.22
C LEU A 194 15.70 20.21 -15.68
N HIS A 195 15.23 19.32 -16.55
CA HIS A 195 14.21 18.31 -16.30
C HIS A 195 14.41 17.63 -14.94
N GLU A 196 13.42 17.75 -14.04
CA GLU A 196 13.15 16.68 -13.09
C GLU A 196 12.97 15.41 -13.91
N HIS A 197 13.93 14.49 -13.83
CA HIS A 197 13.77 13.17 -14.40
C HIS A 197 12.43 12.60 -13.92
N TYR A 198 11.49 12.42 -14.86
CA TYR A 198 10.19 11.79 -14.67
C TYR A 198 10.41 10.46 -13.93
N TRP A 199 10.21 10.45 -12.61
CA TRP A 199 10.13 9.22 -11.84
C TRP A 199 8.90 8.49 -12.36
N SER A 200 9.09 7.49 -13.22
CA SER A 200 8.03 6.62 -13.73
C SER A 200 8.28 5.23 -13.14
N PRO A 201 7.69 4.91 -11.97
CA PRO A 201 7.96 3.66 -11.30
C PRO A 201 7.33 2.51 -12.08
N ARG A 202 8.04 1.38 -12.14
CA ARG A 202 7.56 0.16 -12.80
C ARG A 202 6.95 -0.81 -11.80
N ILE A 203 5.92 -1.54 -12.22
CA ILE A 203 5.42 -2.65 -11.41
C ILE A 203 6.47 -3.75 -11.37
N ARG A 204 6.77 -4.25 -10.17
CA ARG A 204 7.67 -5.38 -9.96
C ARG A 204 6.91 -6.70 -10.16
N TRP A 205 6.48 -6.94 -11.40
CA TRP A 205 5.72 -8.13 -11.79
C TRP A 205 6.41 -9.42 -11.29
N GLY A 206 5.67 -10.24 -10.54
CA GLY A 206 6.17 -11.51 -9.97
C GLY A 206 7.08 -11.39 -8.75
N ALA A 207 7.16 -10.20 -8.13
CA ALA A 207 7.90 -9.96 -6.88
C ALA A 207 7.10 -9.21 -5.81
N VAL A 208 5.85 -8.84 -6.09
CA VAL A 208 4.95 -8.12 -5.19
C VAL A 208 3.57 -8.75 -5.22
N ASP A 209 2.86 -8.66 -4.09
CA ASP A 209 1.52 -9.22 -3.94
C ASP A 209 0.44 -8.18 -4.25
N ILE A 210 0.68 -6.92 -3.83
CA ILE A 210 -0.25 -5.80 -3.99
C ILE A 210 0.50 -4.59 -4.52
N VAL A 211 -0.09 -3.93 -5.53
CA VAL A 211 0.36 -2.64 -6.06
C VAL A 211 -0.74 -1.61 -5.81
N VAL A 212 -0.39 -0.45 -5.25
CA VAL A 212 -1.28 0.71 -5.16
C VAL A 212 -0.76 1.82 -6.08
N THR A 213 -1.65 2.37 -6.92
CA THR A 213 -1.27 3.28 -8.00
C THR A 213 -2.41 4.22 -8.39
N THR A 214 -2.12 5.20 -9.24
CA THR A 214 -3.10 5.98 -10.00
C THR A 214 -3.30 5.43 -11.41
N PRO A 215 -4.38 5.81 -12.12
CA PRO A 215 -4.61 5.39 -13.50
C PRO A 215 -3.44 5.70 -14.42
N HIS A 216 -2.89 6.92 -14.36
CA HIS A 216 -1.79 7.35 -15.22
C HIS A 216 -0.53 6.47 -15.07
N HIS A 217 -0.11 6.18 -13.85
CA HIS A 217 1.06 5.32 -13.61
C HIS A 217 0.83 3.87 -14.07
N PHE A 218 -0.40 3.37 -13.92
CA PHE A 218 -0.74 2.02 -14.36
C PHE A 218 -0.70 1.90 -15.88
N VAL A 219 -1.38 2.80 -16.59
CA VAL A 219 -1.38 2.85 -18.07
C VAL A 219 0.03 3.01 -18.61
N ALA A 220 0.81 3.95 -18.06
CA ALA A 220 2.19 4.15 -18.48
C ALA A 220 3.07 2.89 -18.27
N ASP A 221 2.77 2.04 -17.27
CA ASP A 221 3.47 0.76 -17.10
C ASP A 221 3.05 -0.28 -18.14
N LEU A 222 1.76 -0.36 -18.47
CA LEU A 222 1.24 -1.24 -19.51
C LEU A 222 1.81 -0.89 -20.89
N ASP A 223 1.85 0.40 -21.25
CA ASP A 223 2.38 0.86 -22.55
C ASP A 223 3.85 0.46 -22.72
N ARG A 224 4.67 0.67 -21.68
CA ARG A 224 6.07 0.23 -21.69
C ARG A 224 6.21 -1.30 -21.80
N CYS A 225 5.29 -2.06 -21.22
CA CYS A 225 5.29 -3.51 -21.36
C CYS A 225 4.95 -3.93 -22.80
N ALA A 226 4.05 -3.20 -23.48
CA ALA A 226 3.72 -3.44 -24.88
C ALA A 226 4.88 -3.09 -25.83
N GLU A 227 5.58 -1.98 -25.60
CA GLU A 227 6.71 -1.52 -26.42
C GLU A 227 7.93 -2.46 -26.36
N THR A 228 8.14 -3.14 -25.24
CA THR A 228 9.32 -4.00 -25.03
C THR A 228 9.23 -5.37 -25.71
N GLY A 229 8.17 -5.64 -26.48
CA GLY A 229 8.10 -6.76 -27.43
C GLY A 229 8.19 -8.17 -26.83
N SER A 230 8.10 -8.33 -25.51
CA SER A 230 8.10 -9.65 -24.86
C SER A 230 6.79 -10.39 -25.12
N SER A 231 6.68 -11.02 -26.29
CA SER A 231 5.57 -11.91 -26.69
C SER A 231 5.39 -13.15 -25.79
N ALA A 232 6.31 -13.43 -24.86
CA ALA A 232 6.33 -14.69 -24.11
C ALA A 232 5.65 -14.66 -22.74
N ASN A 233 5.18 -13.51 -22.24
CA ASN A 233 4.33 -13.48 -21.05
C ASN A 233 3.60 -12.12 -20.98
N GLN A 234 2.33 -12.08 -21.36
CA GLN A 234 1.51 -10.89 -21.18
C GLN A 234 1.35 -10.66 -19.67
N LEU A 235 2.12 -9.72 -19.12
CA LEU A 235 2.09 -9.39 -17.69
C LEU A 235 0.75 -8.74 -17.37
N HIS A 236 -0.13 -9.49 -16.72
CA HIS A 236 -1.45 -9.02 -16.29
C HIS A 236 -1.58 -9.22 -14.78
N PRO A 237 -2.33 -8.34 -14.10
CA PRO A 237 -2.61 -8.49 -12.68
C PRO A 237 -3.57 -9.66 -12.43
N ALA A 238 -3.51 -10.25 -11.24
CA ALA A 238 -4.45 -11.30 -10.85
C ALA A 238 -5.85 -10.73 -10.57
N ALA A 239 -5.92 -9.45 -10.18
CA ALA A 239 -7.14 -8.69 -10.00
C ALA A 239 -6.83 -7.19 -10.13
N VAL A 240 -7.83 -6.41 -10.56
CA VAL A 240 -7.78 -4.94 -10.60
C VAL A 240 -8.93 -4.39 -9.77
N ILE A 241 -8.62 -3.46 -8.87
CA ILE A 241 -9.59 -2.75 -8.05
C ILE A 241 -9.58 -1.29 -8.46
N PHE A 242 -10.75 -0.73 -8.73
CA PHE A 242 -10.95 0.69 -8.95
C PHE A 242 -11.59 1.28 -7.69
N ASP A 243 -10.79 1.95 -6.85
CA ASP A 243 -11.30 2.66 -5.67
C ASP A 243 -11.81 4.03 -6.12
N GLU A 244 -13.02 4.40 -5.73
CA GLU A 244 -13.75 5.56 -6.28
C GLU A 244 -13.82 5.53 -7.83
N ALA A 245 -14.36 4.43 -8.35
CA ALA A 245 -14.44 4.14 -9.78
C ALA A 245 -15.17 5.23 -10.59
N ASP A 246 -16.20 5.86 -10.02
CA ASP A 246 -16.91 6.98 -10.62
C ASP A 246 -15.99 8.16 -10.92
N MET A 247 -15.12 8.55 -9.97
CA MET A 247 -14.11 9.59 -10.18
C MET A 247 -13.10 9.19 -11.27
N ILE A 248 -12.59 7.95 -11.21
CA ILE A 248 -11.62 7.44 -12.19
C ILE A 248 -12.20 7.50 -13.61
N PHE A 249 -13.42 6.99 -13.81
CA PHE A 249 -14.03 6.94 -15.15
C PHE A 249 -14.53 8.31 -15.63
N HIS A 250 -14.87 9.23 -14.71
CA HIS A 250 -15.18 10.60 -15.07
C HIS A 250 -13.94 11.35 -15.60
N GLU A 251 -12.79 11.20 -14.93
CA GLU A 251 -11.52 11.77 -15.37
C GLU A 251 -11.12 11.25 -16.76
N MET A 252 -11.21 9.92 -16.97
CA MET A 252 -10.92 9.31 -18.27
C MET A 252 -11.83 9.81 -19.39
N ARG A 253 -13.15 9.94 -19.14
CA ARG A 253 -14.08 10.51 -20.12
C ARG A 253 -13.75 11.96 -20.43
N SER A 254 -13.37 12.74 -19.43
CA SER A 254 -13.02 14.15 -19.62
C SER A 254 -11.80 14.29 -20.53
N LEU A 255 -10.79 13.43 -20.35
CA LEU A 255 -9.60 13.36 -21.21
C LEU A 255 -9.97 12.96 -22.65
N MET A 256 -10.80 11.94 -22.84
CA MET A 256 -11.24 11.49 -24.17
C MET A 256 -12.06 12.55 -24.92
N VAL A 257 -12.93 13.30 -24.22
CA VAL A 257 -13.69 14.40 -24.83
C VAL A 257 -12.78 15.56 -25.22
N MET A 258 -11.76 15.87 -24.42
CA MET A 258 -10.76 16.88 -24.76
C MET A 258 -9.93 16.49 -25.99
N GLU A 259 -9.51 15.23 -26.10
CA GLU A 259 -8.79 14.73 -27.29
C GLU A 259 -9.67 14.72 -28.54
N ALA A 260 -10.95 14.33 -28.41
CA ALA A 260 -11.89 14.31 -29.52
C ALA A 260 -12.32 15.71 -30.00
N GLY A 261 -12.27 16.73 -29.13
CA GLY A 261 -12.54 18.13 -29.46
C GLY A 261 -11.32 18.91 -29.99
N ALA A 262 -10.13 18.30 -29.98
CA ALA A 262 -8.90 18.87 -30.51
C ALA A 262 -8.56 18.39 -31.95
N LEU A 263 -9.43 17.56 -32.54
CA LEU A 263 -9.39 17.09 -33.93
C LEU A 263 -10.48 17.77 -34.76
#